data_AF-A0A1W1WUX1-F1
#
_entry.id   AF-A0A1W1WUX1-F1
#
_cell.length_a   1.000
_cell.length_b   1.000
_cell.length_c   1.000
_cell.angle_alpha   90.00
_cell.angle_beta   90.00
_cell.angle_gamma   90.00
#
_symmetry.space_group_name_H-M   'P 1'
#
loop_
_entity.id
_entity.type
_entity.pdbx_description
1 polymer ?
#
loop_
_entity_poly.entity_id
_entity_poly.type
_entity_poly.pdbx_seq_one_letter_code
_entity_poly.pdbx_strand_id
1 'polypeptide(L)'
;MLITTATYTEAAPIIEALQLEKVATKPFRIYAASHIQLLITGIGMLNAAIATTSLLTNNQKAVFNIGYAAADIVGILYNITKVIDGCSKSIYHLSQSNTLPNAACTTLCHPATTPHKTLVDMEASAIVRCARVYNVPVKILKIGSDRFNPKSLQKNSELISKHIDTILSQIELQLQKNIQGKV
;
A
#
# COMPACT_ATOMS: atom_id res chain seq x y z
N MET A 1 0.76 10.93 8.67
CA MET A 1 0.66 10.13 7.44
C MET A 1 0.43 8.71 7.87
N LEU A 2 -0.44 7.98 7.18
CA LEU A 2 -0.69 6.57 7.47
C LEU A 2 -0.07 5.72 6.36
N ILE A 3 0.73 4.73 6.73
CA ILE A 3 1.25 3.69 5.86
C ILE A 3 0.50 2.40 6.20
N THR A 4 0.05 1.69 5.19
CA THR A 4 -0.66 0.41 5.32
C THR A 4 0.11 -0.66 4.58
N THR A 5 0.34 -1.79 5.25
CA THR A 5 0.85 -3.02 4.65
C THR A 5 -0.08 -4.18 5.04
N ALA A 6 -0.11 -5.27 4.26
CA ALA A 6 -0.95 -6.42 4.59
C ALA A 6 -0.26 -7.29 5.66
N THR A 7 1.07 -7.38 5.63
CA THR A 7 1.84 -8.32 6.42
C THR A 7 3.02 -7.67 7.16
N TYR A 8 3.54 -8.37 8.18
CA TYR A 8 4.76 -7.96 8.86
C TYR A 8 6.00 -8.03 7.96
N THR A 9 6.05 -9.01 7.05
CA THR A 9 7.16 -9.14 6.09
C THR A 9 7.26 -7.94 5.16
N GLU A 10 6.12 -7.34 4.81
CA GLU A 10 6.12 -6.08 4.07
C GLU A 10 6.47 -4.87 4.95
N ALA A 11 6.00 -4.88 6.19
CA ALA A 11 6.21 -3.78 7.13
C ALA A 11 7.65 -3.67 7.61
N ALA A 12 8.34 -4.80 7.83
CA ALA A 12 9.59 -4.84 8.58
C ALA A 12 10.68 -3.92 7.99
N PRO A 13 10.98 -3.91 6.68
CA PRO A 13 11.99 -3.02 6.13
C PRO A 13 11.62 -1.53 6.27
N ILE A 14 10.32 -1.21 6.22
CA ILE A 14 9.82 0.17 6.37
C ILE A 14 9.91 0.61 7.83
N ILE A 15 9.56 -0.29 8.76
CA ILE A 15 9.69 -0.06 10.21
C ILE A 15 11.15 0.23 10.57
N GLU A 16 12.08 -0.59 10.07
CA GLU A 16 13.51 -0.44 10.32
C GLU A 16 14.05 0.86 9.74
N ALA A 17 13.79 1.12 8.46
CA ALA A 17 14.32 2.30 7.78
C ALA A 17 13.77 3.63 8.32
N LEU A 18 12.52 3.65 8.78
CA LEU A 18 11.89 4.82 9.41
C LEU A 18 12.04 4.85 10.94
N GLN A 19 12.73 3.86 11.52
CA GLN A 19 12.92 3.71 12.97
C GLN A 19 11.59 3.78 13.75
N LEU A 20 10.54 3.12 13.25
CA LEU A 20 9.22 3.16 13.87
C LEU A 20 9.17 2.29 15.13
N GLU A 21 8.64 2.85 16.22
CA GLU A 21 8.45 2.13 17.46
C GLU A 21 7.07 1.47 17.51
N LYS A 22 6.99 0.31 18.16
CA LYS A 22 5.71 -0.40 18.33
C LYS A 22 4.83 0.36 19.32
N VAL A 23 3.66 0.80 18.87
CA VAL A 23 2.67 1.54 19.68
C VAL A 23 1.58 0.60 20.20
N ALA A 24 1.10 -0.31 19.35
CA ALA A 24 0.02 -1.22 19.71
C ALA A 24 0.16 -2.59 19.03
N THR A 25 -0.39 -3.62 19.66
CA THR A 25 -0.41 -5.00 19.14
C THR A 25 -1.80 -5.57 18.91
N LYS A 26 -2.84 -4.96 19.53
CA LYS A 26 -4.25 -5.34 19.40
C LYS A 26 -5.14 -4.09 19.31
N PRO A 27 -6.26 -4.13 18.55
CA PRO A 27 -6.63 -5.20 17.62
C PRO A 27 -5.71 -5.28 16.39
N PHE A 28 -4.97 -4.21 16.09
CA PHE A 28 -4.03 -4.14 14.98
C PHE A 28 -2.61 -3.84 15.47
N ARG A 29 -1.62 -4.26 14.68
CA ARG A 29 -0.21 -3.93 14.94
C ARG A 29 0.10 -2.56 14.35
N ILE A 30 0.45 -1.63 15.23
CA ILE A 30 0.72 -0.24 14.89
C ILE A 30 2.13 0.10 15.31
N TYR A 31 2.86 0.72 14.40
CA TYR A 31 4.18 1.27 14.61
C TYR A 31 4.13 2.76 14.29
N ALA A 32 4.83 3.60 15.04
CA ALA A 32 4.83 5.03 14.77
C ALA A 32 6.14 5.69 15.18
N ALA A 33 6.47 6.77 14.48
CA ALA A 33 7.46 7.74 14.89
C ALA A 33 7.06 9.11 14.33
N SER A 34 7.12 10.15 15.17
CA SER A 34 6.80 11.53 14.77
C SER A 34 5.44 11.63 14.04
N HIS A 35 5.43 12.03 12.77
CA HIS A 35 4.22 12.23 11.95
C HIS A 35 3.84 11.03 11.08
N ILE A 36 4.48 9.87 11.27
CA ILE A 36 4.24 8.66 10.48
C ILE A 36 3.70 7.55 11.39
N GLN A 37 2.62 6.92 10.93
CA GLN A 37 2.08 5.71 11.53
C GLN A 37 2.08 4.62 10.46
N LEU A 38 2.56 3.43 10.78
CA LEU A 38 2.46 2.22 9.98
C LEU A 38 1.49 1.25 10.64
N LEU A 39 0.53 0.78 9.85
CA LEU A 39 -0.51 -0.15 10.24
C LEU A 39 -0.38 -1.44 9.43
N ILE A 40 -0.27 -2.56 10.13
CA ILE A 40 -0.39 -3.88 9.50
C ILE A 40 -1.87 -4.26 9.50
N THR A 41 -2.44 -4.29 8.30
CA THR A 41 -3.88 -4.44 8.08
C THR A 41 -4.35 -5.88 8.11
N GLY A 42 -3.50 -6.84 7.74
CA GLY A 42 -3.91 -8.20 7.42
C GLY A 42 -4.27 -8.36 5.94
N ILE A 43 -4.19 -9.58 5.43
CA ILE A 43 -4.47 -9.90 4.02
C ILE A 43 -5.97 -9.80 3.75
N GLY A 44 -6.33 -9.21 2.61
CA GLY A 44 -7.71 -9.16 2.11
C GLY A 44 -8.45 -7.86 2.41
N MET A 45 -9.43 -7.55 1.55
CA MET A 45 -10.13 -6.27 1.52
C MET A 45 -10.85 -5.92 2.82
N LEU A 46 -11.47 -6.90 3.50
CA LEU A 46 -12.18 -6.67 4.75
C LEU A 46 -11.22 -6.26 5.88
N ASN A 47 -10.11 -6.99 6.02
CA ASN A 47 -9.07 -6.67 6.98
C ASN A 47 -8.46 -5.28 6.70
N ALA A 48 -8.15 -5.02 5.42
CA ALA A 48 -7.70 -3.71 4.95
C ALA A 48 -8.66 -2.58 5.30
N ALA A 49 -9.97 -2.76 5.07
CA ALA A 49 -10.99 -1.77 5.37
C ALA A 49 -11.13 -1.50 6.87
N ILE A 50 -11.30 -2.56 7.68
CA ILE A 50 -11.52 -2.43 9.14
C ILE A 50 -10.29 -1.80 9.80
N ALA A 51 -9.09 -2.31 9.50
CA ALA A 51 -7.86 -1.79 10.10
C ALA A 51 -7.64 -0.33 9.70
N THR A 52 -7.77 0.02 8.42
CA THR A 52 -7.53 1.38 7.94
C THR A 52 -8.52 2.37 8.55
N THR A 53 -9.81 2.04 8.55
CA THR A 53 -10.84 2.93 9.14
C THR A 53 -10.69 3.13 10.64
N SER A 54 -10.08 2.18 11.36
CA SER A 54 -9.80 2.33 12.80
C SER A 54 -8.80 3.45 13.14
N LEU A 55 -7.93 3.82 12.20
CA LEU A 55 -6.92 4.88 12.39
C LEU A 55 -7.15 6.10 11.49
N LEU A 56 -7.92 5.96 10.42
CA LEU A 56 -8.14 7.03 9.48
C LEU A 56 -9.00 8.13 10.11
N THR A 57 -8.54 9.37 9.98
CA THR A 57 -9.27 10.56 10.40
C THR A 57 -9.19 11.60 9.29
N ASN A 58 -10.09 12.58 9.28
CA ASN A 58 -10.09 13.66 8.28
C ASN A 58 -8.83 14.54 8.35
N ASN A 59 -8.08 14.47 9.46
CA ASN A 59 -6.81 15.19 9.62
C ASN A 59 -5.61 14.43 9.05
N GLN A 60 -5.83 13.23 8.51
CA GLN A 60 -4.75 12.45 7.93
C GLN A 60 -4.27 13.11 6.63
N LYS A 61 -2.99 13.50 6.60
CA LYS A 61 -2.39 14.15 5.42
C LYS A 61 -2.39 13.28 4.16
N ALA A 62 -2.18 11.97 4.30
CA ALA A 62 -2.17 11.00 3.21
C ALA A 62 -2.19 9.57 3.75
N VAL A 63 -2.67 8.64 2.93
CA VAL A 63 -2.54 7.18 3.10
C VAL A 63 -1.62 6.63 2.02
N PHE A 64 -0.63 5.84 2.43
CA PHE A 64 0.17 5.00 1.55
C PHE A 64 -0.25 3.54 1.72
N ASN A 65 -0.54 2.84 0.64
CA ASN A 65 -0.57 1.39 0.64
C ASN A 65 0.69 0.87 -0.04
N ILE A 66 1.48 0.11 0.71
CA ILE A 66 2.75 -0.44 0.23
C ILE A 66 2.68 -1.94 0.45
N GLY A 67 2.86 -2.71 -0.62
CA GLY A 67 2.84 -4.16 -0.49
C GLY A 67 3.06 -4.87 -1.81
N TYR A 68 2.87 -6.17 -1.77
CA TYR A 68 3.02 -7.03 -2.92
C TYR A 68 1.76 -7.06 -3.80
N ALA A 69 1.99 -7.41 -5.06
CA ALA A 69 0.92 -7.75 -6.00
C ALA A 69 1.46 -8.78 -7.01
N ALA A 70 0.61 -9.70 -7.42
CA ALA A 70 0.90 -10.60 -8.52
C ALA A 70 1.05 -9.80 -9.82
N ALA A 71 2.08 -10.10 -10.61
CA ALA A 71 2.42 -9.36 -11.81
C ALA A 71 3.17 -10.23 -12.82
N ASP A 72 3.13 -9.84 -14.09
CA ASP A 72 3.92 -10.50 -15.14
C ASP A 72 5.44 -10.36 -14.90
N ILE A 73 5.88 -9.25 -14.32
CA ILE A 73 7.29 -8.99 -14.04
C ILE A 73 7.49 -8.82 -12.53
N VAL A 74 8.27 -9.74 -11.95
CA VAL A 74 8.62 -9.75 -10.53
C VAL A 74 9.76 -8.77 -10.24
N GLY A 75 9.70 -8.11 -9.09
CA GLY A 75 10.77 -7.26 -8.56
C GLY A 75 10.74 -5.80 -9.00
N ILE A 76 9.75 -5.39 -9.81
CA ILE A 76 9.56 -3.98 -10.18
C ILE A 76 8.59 -3.32 -9.20
N LEU A 77 8.96 -2.13 -8.71
CA LEU A 77 8.10 -1.23 -7.94
C LEU A 77 7.28 -0.35 -8.88
N TYR A 78 5.96 -0.37 -8.72
CA TYR A 78 5.02 0.40 -9.53
C TYR A 78 4.28 1.44 -8.70
N ASN A 79 4.02 2.60 -9.31
CA ASN A 79 3.00 3.54 -8.84
C ASN A 79 1.66 3.16 -9.46
N ILE A 80 0.67 2.84 -8.63
CA ILE A 80 -0.64 2.46 -9.12
C ILE A 80 -1.48 3.73 -9.38
N THR A 81 -1.89 3.89 -10.63
CA THR A 81 -2.67 5.06 -11.12
C THR A 81 -4.13 4.72 -11.37
N LYS A 82 -4.45 3.43 -11.45
CA LYS A 82 -5.81 2.92 -11.62
C LYS A 82 -6.01 1.70 -10.75
N VAL A 83 -7.03 1.72 -9.90
CA VAL A 83 -7.45 0.56 -9.10
C VAL A 83 -8.81 0.09 -9.61
N ILE A 84 -8.93 -1.20 -9.87
CA ILE A 84 -10.16 -1.86 -10.32
C ILE A 84 -10.59 -2.81 -9.21
N ASP A 85 -11.78 -2.61 -8.66
CA ASP A 85 -12.35 -3.56 -7.72
C ASP A 85 -12.95 -4.74 -8.50
N GLY A 86 -12.37 -5.93 -8.34
CA GLY A 86 -12.84 -7.12 -9.04
C GLY A 86 -14.22 -7.59 -8.61
N CYS A 87 -14.64 -7.26 -7.39
CA CYS A 87 -15.90 -7.69 -6.78
C CYS A 87 -17.02 -6.65 -7.08
N SER A 88 -16.80 -5.34 -6.88
CA SER A 88 -17.80 -4.29 -7.16
C SER A 88 -17.76 -3.70 -8.58
N LYS A 89 -16.71 -3.97 -9.36
CA LYS A 89 -16.40 -3.35 -10.67
C LYS A 89 -16.16 -1.84 -10.61
N SER A 90 -16.04 -1.26 -9.41
CA SER A 90 -15.68 0.15 -9.23
C SER A 90 -14.28 0.43 -9.76
N ILE A 91 -14.11 1.58 -10.41
CA ILE A 91 -12.83 2.04 -10.95
C ILE A 91 -12.41 3.32 -10.24
N TYR A 92 -11.18 3.33 -9.74
CA TYR A 92 -10.58 4.45 -9.03
C TYR A 92 -9.35 4.95 -9.80
N HIS A 93 -9.31 6.24 -10.08
CA HIS A 93 -8.15 6.91 -10.68
C HIS A 93 -7.35 7.63 -9.59
N LEU A 94 -6.04 7.46 -9.61
CA LEU A 94 -5.06 8.01 -8.66
C LEU A 94 -4.00 8.84 -9.40
N SER A 95 -3.22 9.62 -8.65
CA SER A 95 -2.18 10.49 -9.21
C SER A 95 -1.06 9.71 -9.89
N GLN A 96 -0.58 10.22 -11.02
CA GLN A 96 0.58 9.69 -11.73
C GLN A 96 1.89 10.02 -11.00
N SER A 97 2.91 9.18 -11.24
CA SER A 97 4.29 9.45 -10.85
C SER A 97 5.16 9.61 -12.10
N ASN A 98 6.12 10.54 -12.04
CA ASN A 98 7.12 10.73 -13.08
C ASN A 98 8.42 9.95 -12.79
N THR A 99 8.57 9.43 -11.56
CA THR A 99 9.80 8.75 -11.10
C THR A 99 9.63 7.23 -11.02
N LEU A 100 8.40 6.72 -11.18
CA LEU A 100 8.08 5.31 -11.07
C LEU A 100 7.21 4.88 -12.26
N PRO A 101 7.33 3.63 -12.73
CA PRO A 101 6.44 3.11 -13.75
C PRO A 101 5.00 3.12 -13.24
N ASN A 102 4.10 3.70 -14.03
CA ASN A 102 2.69 3.77 -13.70
C ASN A 102 1.99 2.49 -14.17
N ALA A 103 1.16 1.90 -13.32
CA ALA A 103 0.41 0.70 -13.65
C ALA A 103 -1.03 0.74 -13.12
N ALA A 104 -1.83 -0.22 -13.58
CA ALA A 104 -3.14 -0.53 -13.03
C ALA A 104 -3.06 -1.74 -12.09
N CYS A 105 -3.91 -1.76 -11.06
CA CYS A 105 -4.05 -2.85 -10.11
C CYS A 105 -5.51 -3.29 -10.06
N THR A 106 -5.78 -4.59 -10.15
CA THR A 106 -7.09 -5.18 -9.90
C THR A 106 -7.06 -5.83 -8.53
N THR A 107 -7.96 -5.43 -7.64
CA THR A 107 -8.09 -6.03 -6.32
C THR A 107 -9.10 -7.18 -6.39
N LEU A 108 -8.69 -8.37 -5.96
CA LEU A 108 -9.53 -9.56 -5.92
C LEU A 108 -9.81 -9.99 -4.48
N CYS A 109 -10.93 -10.69 -4.31
CA CYS A 109 -11.31 -11.30 -3.04
C CYS A 109 -10.47 -12.58 -2.73
N HIS A 110 -9.72 -13.11 -3.70
CA HIS A 110 -8.89 -14.32 -3.59
C HIS A 110 -7.57 -14.14 -4.34
N PRO A 111 -6.50 -14.89 -3.98
CA PRO A 111 -5.24 -14.87 -4.73
C PRO A 111 -5.43 -15.22 -6.20
N ALA A 112 -4.80 -14.48 -7.10
CA ALA A 112 -4.85 -14.78 -8.52
C ALA A 112 -4.01 -16.03 -8.85
N THR A 113 -4.60 -16.93 -9.63
CA THR A 113 -3.97 -18.18 -10.11
C THR A 113 -3.84 -18.22 -11.63
N THR A 114 -4.31 -17.18 -12.32
CA THR A 114 -4.26 -17.03 -13.77
C THR A 114 -3.63 -15.69 -14.13
N PRO A 115 -2.97 -15.56 -15.29
CA PRO A 115 -2.42 -14.27 -15.72
C PRO A 115 -3.48 -13.17 -15.85
N HIS A 116 -3.12 -11.94 -15.49
CA HIS A 116 -3.96 -10.75 -15.65
C HIS A 116 -3.19 -9.63 -16.36
N LYS A 117 -3.92 -8.78 -17.11
CA LYS A 117 -3.36 -7.60 -17.77
C LYS A 117 -2.90 -6.49 -16.82
N THR A 118 -3.28 -6.59 -15.55
CA THR A 118 -2.97 -5.62 -14.49
C THR A 118 -2.22 -6.34 -13.39
N LEU A 119 -1.57 -5.59 -12.50
CA LEU A 119 -1.18 -6.16 -11.22
C LEU A 119 -2.43 -6.65 -10.47
N VAL A 120 -2.28 -7.66 -9.63
CA VAL A 120 -3.38 -8.17 -8.81
C VAL A 120 -2.99 -8.22 -7.35
N ASP A 121 -3.80 -7.58 -6.51
CA ASP A 121 -3.64 -7.59 -5.06
C ASP A 121 -4.96 -7.94 -4.37
N MET A 122 -4.99 -7.84 -3.04
CA MET A 122 -6.18 -8.16 -2.26
C MET A 122 -6.66 -7.01 -1.35
N GLU A 123 -6.03 -5.82 -1.40
CA GLU A 123 -6.28 -4.74 -0.44
C GLU A 123 -6.56 -3.37 -1.07
N ALA A 124 -5.96 -3.03 -2.23
CA ALA A 124 -5.89 -1.66 -2.74
C ALA A 124 -7.26 -0.98 -2.89
N SER A 125 -8.25 -1.66 -3.48
CA SER A 125 -9.60 -1.08 -3.68
C SER A 125 -10.24 -0.65 -2.36
N ALA A 126 -10.09 -1.47 -1.31
CA ALA A 126 -10.61 -1.17 0.03
C ALA A 126 -9.93 0.05 0.63
N ILE A 127 -8.59 0.13 0.54
CA ILE A 127 -7.83 1.29 1.04
C ILE A 127 -8.26 2.58 0.32
N VAL A 128 -8.37 2.55 -1.01
CA VAL A 128 -8.85 3.73 -1.77
C VAL A 128 -10.25 4.12 -1.36
N ARG A 129 -11.15 3.14 -1.18
CA ARG A 129 -12.53 3.41 -0.75
C ARG A 129 -12.56 4.08 0.63
N CYS A 130 -11.80 3.58 1.60
CA CYS A 130 -11.66 4.19 2.92
C CYS A 130 -11.11 5.61 2.82
N ALA A 131 -9.99 5.80 2.11
CA ALA A 131 -9.38 7.12 1.94
C ALA A 131 -10.34 8.15 1.32
N ARG A 132 -11.13 7.75 0.32
CA ARG A 132 -12.14 8.62 -0.31
C ARG A 132 -13.25 9.05 0.65
N VAL A 133 -13.72 8.16 1.54
CA VAL A 133 -14.76 8.50 2.53
C VAL A 133 -14.28 9.61 3.47
N TYR A 134 -13.00 9.60 3.85
CA TYR A 134 -12.41 10.60 4.75
C TYR A 134 -11.78 11.79 4.02
N ASN A 135 -11.93 11.87 2.69
CA ASN A 135 -11.29 12.87 1.84
C ASN A 135 -9.76 12.97 2.03
N VAL A 136 -9.11 11.82 2.21
CA VAL A 136 -7.67 11.72 2.42
C VAL A 136 -6.97 11.32 1.12
N PRO A 137 -5.91 12.03 0.68
CA PRO A 137 -5.11 11.63 -0.47
C PRO A 137 -4.54 10.21 -0.30
N VAL A 138 -4.60 9.39 -1.34
CA VAL A 138 -4.08 8.01 -1.32
C VAL A 138 -3.04 7.79 -2.39
N LYS A 139 -1.95 7.12 -2.02
CA LYS A 139 -0.91 6.65 -2.92
C LYS A 139 -0.71 5.15 -2.74
N ILE A 140 -0.62 4.43 -3.84
CA ILE A 140 -0.50 2.97 -3.83
C ILE A 140 0.76 2.58 -4.56
N LEU A 141 1.64 1.90 -3.85
CA LEU A 141 2.90 1.38 -4.32
C LEU A 141 2.85 -0.14 -4.24
N LYS A 142 3.02 -0.81 -5.39
CA LYS A 142 3.00 -2.27 -5.46
C LYS A 142 4.25 -2.80 -6.09
N ILE A 143 4.82 -3.84 -5.48
CA ILE A 143 5.95 -4.56 -6.04
C ILE A 143 5.44 -5.87 -6.62
N GLY A 144 5.80 -6.17 -7.87
CA GLY A 144 5.51 -7.47 -8.47
C GLY A 144 6.17 -8.59 -7.66
N SER A 145 5.39 -9.44 -7.00
CA SER A 145 5.91 -10.50 -6.12
C SER A 145 6.03 -11.85 -6.78
N ASP A 146 5.00 -12.22 -7.53
CA ASP A 146 4.83 -13.55 -8.09
C ASP A 146 4.10 -13.46 -9.44
N ARG A 147 4.35 -14.44 -10.31
CA ARG A 147 3.70 -14.55 -11.63
C ARG A 147 2.32 -15.21 -11.50
N PHE A 148 1.45 -14.65 -10.67
CA PHE A 148 0.11 -15.20 -10.39
C PHE A 148 0.18 -16.65 -9.88
N ASN A 149 1.20 -16.93 -9.06
CA ASN A 149 1.40 -18.22 -8.43
C ASN A 149 1.65 -18.00 -6.94
N PRO A 150 0.58 -18.00 -6.12
CA PRO A 150 0.67 -17.65 -4.70
C PRO A 150 1.63 -18.54 -3.91
N LYS A 151 1.86 -19.79 -4.36
CA LYS A 151 2.79 -20.73 -3.71
C LYS A 151 4.27 -20.34 -3.90
N SER A 152 4.56 -19.55 -4.93
CA SER A 152 5.92 -19.07 -5.22
C SER A 152 6.35 -17.89 -4.35
N LEU A 153 5.39 -17.27 -3.65
CA LEU A 153 5.63 -16.13 -2.78
C LEU A 153 6.32 -16.62 -1.50
N GLN A 154 7.64 -16.77 -1.58
CA GLN A 154 8.46 -16.89 -0.38
C GLN A 154 8.25 -15.59 0.41
N LYS A 155 7.86 -15.71 1.69
CA LYS A 155 7.60 -14.59 2.61
C LYS A 155 8.90 -13.84 2.93
N ASN A 156 9.52 -13.25 1.92
CA ASN A 156 10.83 -12.65 2.02
C ASN A 156 10.70 -11.14 1.82
N SER A 157 11.13 -10.39 2.83
CA SER A 157 11.14 -8.93 2.86
C SER A 157 12.13 -8.31 1.85
N GLU A 158 13.02 -9.11 1.26
CA GLU A 158 14.06 -8.70 0.30
C GLU A 158 13.56 -7.78 -0.81
N LEU A 159 12.38 -8.06 -1.39
CA LEU A 159 11.86 -7.25 -2.49
C LEU A 159 11.57 -5.80 -2.06
N ILE A 160 11.05 -5.60 -0.84
CA ILE A 160 10.78 -4.26 -0.32
C ILE A 160 12.10 -3.61 0.10
N SER A 161 13.00 -4.37 0.74
CA SER A 161 14.33 -3.88 1.11
C SER A 161 15.11 -3.35 -0.11
N LYS A 162 15.03 -4.01 -1.27
CA LYS A 162 15.67 -3.53 -2.52
C LYS A 162 15.15 -2.19 -3.02
N HIS A 163 13.91 -1.84 -2.67
CA HIS A 163 13.24 -0.61 -3.11
C HIS A 163 13.09 0.41 -1.98
N ILE A 164 13.72 0.19 -0.82
CA ILE A 164 13.46 0.98 0.38
C ILE A 164 13.77 2.46 0.16
N ASP A 165 14.93 2.79 -0.42
CA ASP A 165 15.34 4.19 -0.69
C ASP A 165 14.34 4.89 -1.62
N THR A 166 13.84 4.17 -2.62
CA THR A 166 12.84 4.70 -3.55
C THR A 166 11.49 4.92 -2.85
N ILE A 167 11.07 3.98 -1.99
CA ILE A 167 9.86 4.12 -1.17
C ILE A 167 9.96 5.33 -0.25
N LEU A 168 11.09 5.51 0.43
CA LEU A 168 11.35 6.65 1.32
C LEU A 168 11.29 7.97 0.55
N SER A 169 11.91 8.04 -0.65
CA SER A 169 11.83 9.24 -1.50
C SER A 169 10.38 9.59 -1.85
N GLN A 170 9.53 8.60 -2.13
CA GLN A 170 8.11 8.85 -2.40
C GLN A 170 7.33 9.35 -1.18
N ILE A 171 7.69 8.87 0.01
CA ILE A 171 7.10 9.31 1.28
C ILE A 171 7.51 10.77 1.56
N GLU A 172 8.78 11.10 1.41
CA GLU A 172 9.32 12.45 1.60
C GLU A 172 8.71 13.46 0.63
N LEU A 173 8.62 13.12 -0.65
CA LEU A 173 7.97 13.97 -1.66
C LEU A 173 6.51 14.29 -1.28
N GLN A 174 5.79 13.33 -0.69
CA GLN A 174 4.43 13.57 -0.23
C GLN A 174 4.40 14.43 1.05
N LEU A 175 5.35 14.25 1.97
CA LEU A 175 5.47 15.09 3.16
C LEU A 175 5.73 16.56 2.79
N GLN A 176 6.59 16.82 1.80
CA GLN A 176 6.91 18.17 1.32
C GLN A 176 5.70 18.87 0.69
N LYS A 177 4.94 18.18 -0.16
CA LYS A 177 3.70 18.72 -0.76
C LYS A 177 2.68 19.16 0.30
N ASN A 178 2.58 18.41 1.39
CA ASN A 178 1.67 18.72 2.48
C ASN A 178 2.10 19.92 3.34
N ILE A 179 3.35 20.37 3.24
CA ILE A 179 3.85 21.58 3.89
C ILE A 179 3.57 22.81 3.03
N GLN A 180 3.71 22.68 1.70
CA GLN A 180 3.48 23.79 0.75
C GLN A 180 1.99 24.11 0.52
N GLY A 181 1.08 23.15 0.71
CA GLY A 181 -0.36 23.36 0.58
C GLY A 181 -1.06 24.05 1.77
N LYS A 182 -0.31 24.74 2.65
CA LYS A 182 -0.81 25.47 3.83
C LYS A 182 -0.59 26.99 3.73
N VAL A 183 -0.66 27.56 2.53
CA VAL A 183 -0.69 29.02 2.30
C VAL A 183 -2.07 29.44 1.86
#